data_AF-A0A955I9G4-F1
#
_entry.id   AF-A0A955I9G4-F1
#
_cell.length_a   1.000
_cell.length_b   1.000
_cell.length_c   1.000
_cell.angle_alpha   90.00
_cell.angle_beta   90.00
_cell.angle_gamma   90.00
#
_symmetry.space_group_name_H-M   'P 1'
#
loop_
_entity.id
_entity.type
_entity.pdbx_description
1 polymer ?
#
loop_
_entity_poly.entity_id
_entity_poly.type
_entity_poly.pdbx_seq_one_letter_code
_entity_poly.pdbx_strand_id
1 'polypeptide(L)' 'MAKKGNRIIIKMANPKTGTFYITKKNRINTNEKIETKKFDKKTRKHEKFVETKVK' A
#
# COMPACT_ATOMS: atom_id res chain seq x y z
N MET A 1 -14.62 -18.53 15.20
CA MET A 1 -14.28 -17.53 14.16
C MET A 1 -12.77 -17.55 13.94
N ALA A 2 -12.30 -17.80 12.72
CA ALA A 2 -10.87 -17.81 12.42
C ALA A 2 -10.27 -16.42 12.70
N LYS A 3 -9.26 -16.33 13.57
CA LYS A 3 -8.53 -15.09 13.81
C LYS A 3 -8.00 -14.59 12.46
N LYS A 4 -8.27 -13.33 12.11
CA LYS A 4 -7.62 -12.67 10.96
C LYS A 4 -6.11 -12.89 11.12
N GLY A 5 -5.49 -13.53 10.13
CA GLY A 5 -4.07 -13.83 10.16
C GLY A 5 -3.21 -12.57 10.24
N ASN A 6 -1.92 -12.74 10.52
CA ASN A 6 -0.98 -11.63 10.77
C ASN A 6 -0.81 -10.67 9.57
N ARG A 7 -1.22 -11.10 8.36
CA ARG A 7 -1.15 -10.29 7.13
C ARG A 7 -2.47 -9.55 6.89
N ILE A 8 -2.40 -8.23 6.84
CA ILE A 8 -3.49 -7.33 6.47
C ILE A 8 -3.37 -6.88 5.02
N ILE A 9 -4.50 -6.66 4.34
CA ILE A 9 -4.51 -6.07 3.01
C ILE A 9 -4.45 -4.54 3.16
N ILE A 10 -3.53 -3.91 2.45
CA ILE A 10 -3.31 -2.47 2.44
C ILE A 10 -3.37 -1.92 1.01
N LYS A 11 -3.67 -0.63 0.89
CA LYS A 11 -3.71 0.08 -0.39
C LYS A 11 -2.53 1.05 -0.46
N MET A 12 -1.64 0.87 -1.42
CA MET A 12 -0.57 1.81 -1.72
C MET A 12 -1.10 2.80 -2.75
N ALA A 13 -1.29 4.06 -2.39
CA ALA A 13 -1.87 5.07 -3.28
C ALA A 13 -0.87 6.18 -3.61
N ASN A 14 -0.88 6.64 -4.87
CA ASN A 14 -0.19 7.86 -5.24
C ASN A 14 -1.11 9.07 -4.97
N PRO A 15 -0.70 10.02 -4.11
CA PRO A 15 -1.51 11.20 -3.79
C PRO A 15 -1.75 12.12 -4.99
N LYS A 16 -0.91 12.09 -6.03
CA LYS A 16 -1.01 13.00 -7.18
C LYS A 16 -1.98 12.52 -8.26
N THR A 17 -2.02 11.21 -8.50
CA THR A 17 -2.70 10.64 -9.68
C THR A 17 -3.90 9.76 -9.32
N GLY A 18 -4.02 9.39 -8.03
CA GLY A 18 -5.04 8.48 -7.52
C GLY A 18 -4.85 7.03 -7.96
N THR A 19 -3.75 6.69 -8.66
CA THR A 19 -3.43 5.28 -8.95
C THR A 19 -3.09 4.56 -7.66
N PHE A 20 -3.44 3.27 -7.61
CA PHE A 20 -3.21 2.49 -6.41
C PHE A 20 -2.87 1.04 -6.72
N TYR A 21 -2.18 0.43 -5.76
CA TYR A 21 -1.86 -0.98 -5.74
C TYR A 21 -2.42 -1.59 -4.46
N ILE A 22 -2.89 -2.83 -4.56
CA ILE A 22 -3.30 -3.62 -3.40
C ILE A 22 -2.12 -4.51 -3.03
N THR A 23 -1.70 -4.46 -1.78
CA THR A 23 -0.61 -5.31 -1.26
C THR A 23 -1.00 -5.89 0.10
N LYS A 24 -0.23 -6.88 0.57
CA LYS A 24 -0.39 -7.42 1.92
C LYS A 24 0.78 -6.94 2.77
N LYS A 25 0.49 -6.52 4.00
CA LYS A 25 1.46 -6.09 5.01
C LYS A 25 1.35 -6.98 6.24
N ASN A 26 2.48 -7.31 6.84
CA ASN A 26 2.50 -8.05 8.11
C ASN A 26 2.36 -7.05 9.27
N ARG A 27 1.28 -7.14 10.04
CA ARG A 27 1.01 -6.21 11.14
C ARG A 27 2.05 -6.30 12.26
N ILE A 28 2.73 -7.44 12.41
CA ILE A 28 3.70 -7.67 13.50
C ILE A 28 5.08 -7.11 13.14
N ASN A 29 5.62 -7.49 11.98
CA ASN A 29 6.99 -7.13 11.61
C ASN A 29 7.11 -5.71 11.06
N THR A 30 6.03 -5.19 10.47
CA THR A 30 6.02 -3.85 9.86
C THR A 30 4.93 -3.02 10.51
N ASN A 31 5.30 -2.25 11.53
CA ASN A 31 4.37 -1.40 12.27
C ASN A 31 4.21 -0.01 11.62
N GLU A 32 5.28 0.51 11.03
CA GLU A 32 5.31 1.82 10.36
C GLU A 32 4.57 1.82 9.03
N LYS A 33 4.14 3.00 8.56
CA LYS A 33 3.51 3.14 7.24
C LYS A 33 4.54 2.85 6.15
N ILE A 34 4.15 2.03 5.19
CA ILE A 34 5.01 1.73 4.05
C ILE A 34 4.98 2.89 3.05
N GLU A 35 6.17 3.38 2.70
CA GLU A 35 6.38 4.30 1.59
C GLU A 35 7.33 3.65 0.59
N THR A 36 6.87 3.44 -0.65
CA THR A 36 7.71 2.82 -1.69
C THR A 36 7.60 3.57 -3.00
N LYS A 37 8.70 3.64 -3.76
CA LYS A 37 8.64 4.12 -5.14
C LYS A 37 8.09 3.02 -6.04
N LYS A 38 6.94 3.27 -6.67
CA LYS A 38 6.35 2.36 -7.67
C LYS A 38 6.08 3.10 -8.97
N PHE A 39 6.02 2.34 -10.05
CA PHE A 39 5.65 2.89 -11.35
C PHE A 39 4.20 3.36 -11.32
N ASP A 40 3.97 4.60 -11.76
CA ASP A 40 2.65 5.13 -12.00
C ASP A 40 2.30 5.03 -13.49
N LYS A 41 1.20 4.35 -13.80
CA LYS A 41 0.72 4.18 -15.18
C LYS A 41 0.30 5.49 -15.85
N LYS A 42 -0.13 6.50 -15.08
CA LYS A 42 -0.59 7.79 -15.62
C LYS A 42 0.58 8.71 -15.96
N THR A 43 1.55 8.87 -15.05
CA THR A 43 2.71 9.76 -15.27
C THR A 43 3.89 9.04 -15.93
N ARG A 44 3.82 7.71 -16.06
CA ARG A 44 4.87 6.84 -16.63
C ARG A 44 6.23 6.99 -15.93
N LYS A 45 6.22 7.30 -14.63
CA LYS A 45 7.41 7.51 -13.80
C LYS A 45 7.31 6.72 -12.51
N HIS A 46 8.45 6.47 -11.87
CA HIS A 46 8.49 5.91 -10.53
C HIS A 46 8.26 7.01 -9.50
N GLU A 47 7.10 6.99 -8.86
CA GLU A 47 6.69 7.99 -7.87
C GLU A 47 6.49 7.34 -6.50
N LYS A 48 6.42 8.17 -5.45
CA LYS A 48 6.18 7.68 -4.09
C LYS A 48 4.71 7.27 -3.93
N PHE A 49 4.51 6.03 -3.53
CA PHE A 49 3.21 5.51 -3.10
C PHE A 49 3.22 5.35 -1.58
N VAL A 50 2.14 5.82 -0.95
CA VAL A 50 1.97 5.82 0.51
C VAL A 50 0.87 4.84 0.90
N GLU A 51 1.06 4.15 2.02
CA GLU A 51 0.06 3.25 2.58
C GLU A 51 -1.20 3.99 3.04
N THR A 52 -2.35 3.49 2.58
CA THR A 52 -3.71 3.90 2.95
C THR A 52 -4.52 2.67 3.35
N LYS A 53 -5.48 2.88 4.26
CA LYS A 53 -6.38 1.81 4.70
C LYS A 53 -7.30 1.40 3.54
N VAL A 54 -7.47 0.09 3.37
CA VAL A 54 -8.55 -0.45 2.54
C VAL A 54 -9.85 -0.20 3.31
N LYS A 55 -10.80 0.46 2.66
CA LYS A 55 -12.13 0.73 3.22
C LYS A 55 -12.98 -0.54 3.15
#